data_AF-A0A7T5BGG6-F1
#
_entry.id   AF-A0A7T5BGG6-F1
#
_cell.length_a   1.000
_cell.length_b   1.000
_cell.length_c   1.000
_cell.angle_alpha   90.00
_cell.angle_beta   90.00
_cell.angle_gamma   90.00
#
_symmetry.space_group_name_H-M   'P 1'
#
loop_
_entity.id
_entity.type
_entity.pdbx_description
1 polymer ?
#
loop_
_entity_poly.entity_id
_entity_poly.type
_entity_poly.pdbx_seq_one_letter_code
_entity_poly.pdbx_strand_id
1 'polypeptide(L)'
;MTRKLDDLVALGVNPSRHGWQSLLLENYEQITNARRLLWTWVDIADALAVPKDKSGDLGKAFRRINAGIRTGKVMVPKSGKSSRQPAISTSTDVAENKPSRIKFIGPQ
;
A
#
# COMPACT_ATOMS: atom_id res chain seq x y z
N MET A 1 36.00 -8.91 -1.43
CA MET A 1 35.12 -10.06 -1.16
C MET A 1 33.93 -9.99 -2.12
N THR A 2 33.92 -10.84 -3.15
CA THR A 2 32.85 -10.95 -4.14
C THR A 2 31.64 -11.62 -3.48
N ARG A 3 30.56 -10.88 -3.28
CA ARG A 3 29.27 -11.46 -2.81
C ARG A 3 28.77 -12.43 -3.88
N LYS A 4 28.36 -13.64 -3.48
CA LYS A 4 27.82 -14.62 -4.42
C LYS A 4 26.43 -14.16 -4.89
N LEU A 5 26.07 -14.52 -6.11
CA LEU A 5 24.80 -14.11 -6.73
C LEU A 5 23.60 -14.56 -5.88
N ASP A 6 23.71 -15.72 -5.24
CA ASP A 6 22.67 -16.27 -4.35
C ASP A 6 22.42 -15.38 -3.12
N ASP A 7 23.46 -14.74 -2.59
CA ASP A 7 23.33 -13.81 -1.47
C ASP A 7 22.54 -12.56 -1.89
N LEU A 8 22.67 -12.13 -3.15
CA LEU A 8 21.92 -11.00 -3.70
C LEU A 8 20.45 -11.34 -3.95
N VAL A 9 20.14 -12.58 -4.33
CA VAL A 9 18.76 -13.07 -4.48
C VAL A 9 18.08 -13.22 -3.12
N ALA A 10 18.80 -13.71 -2.11
CA ALA A 10 18.29 -13.85 -0.74
C ALA A 10 18.01 -12.51 -0.05
N LEU A 11 18.76 -11.45 -0.38
CA LEU A 11 18.54 -10.09 0.09
C LEU A 11 17.26 -9.44 -0.47
N GLY A 12 16.62 -10.04 -1.48
CA GLY A 12 15.42 -9.50 -2.10
C GLY A 12 15.74 -8.31 -3.01
N VAL A 13 14.95 -7.25 -2.93
CA VAL A 13 15.06 -6.15 -3.90
C VAL A 13 16.14 -5.17 -3.48
N ASN A 14 17.02 -4.77 -4.41
CA ASN A 14 18.17 -3.91 -4.13
C ASN A 14 17.74 -2.42 -4.02
N PRO A 15 17.72 -1.83 -2.81
CA PRO A 15 17.23 -0.47 -2.62
C PRO A 15 18.23 0.59 -3.12
N SER A 16 19.52 0.26 -3.22
CA SER A 16 20.60 1.24 -3.49
C SER A 16 20.78 1.60 -4.96
N ARG A 17 20.31 0.78 -5.91
CA ARG A 17 20.40 1.08 -7.37
C ARG A 17 19.06 1.32 -8.05
N HIS A 18 17.96 0.83 -7.48
CA HIS A 18 16.63 0.88 -8.12
C HIS A 18 15.53 1.22 -7.10
N GLY A 19 15.79 2.13 -6.15
CA GLY A 19 14.92 2.38 -4.98
C GLY A 19 13.42 2.52 -5.30
N TRP A 20 13.08 3.17 -6.42
CA TRP A 20 11.68 3.31 -6.88
C TRP A 20 11.07 1.98 -7.30
N GLN A 21 11.79 1.20 -8.11
CA GLN A 21 11.31 -0.08 -8.60
C GLN A 21 11.26 -1.11 -7.46
N SER A 22 12.17 -1.03 -6.50
CA SER A 22 12.16 -1.82 -5.27
C SER A 22 10.89 -1.61 -4.47
N LEU A 23 10.62 -0.34 -4.15
CA LEU A 23 9.45 0.06 -3.39
C LEU A 23 8.14 -0.31 -4.11
N LEU A 24 8.09 -0.14 -5.43
CA LEU A 24 6.95 -0.53 -6.26
C LEU A 24 6.73 -2.04 -6.32
N LEU A 25 7.80 -2.85 -6.35
CA LEU A 25 7.71 -4.30 -6.38
C LEU A 25 7.27 -4.88 -5.04
N GLU A 26 7.78 -4.35 -3.93
CA GLU A 26 7.39 -4.74 -2.58
C GLU A 26 5.92 -4.44 -2.28
N ASN A 27 5.39 -3.34 -2.82
CA ASN A 27 4.02 -2.89 -2.60
C ASN A 27 3.10 -3.14 -3.81
N TYR A 28 3.53 -3.99 -4.77
CA TYR A 28 2.85 -4.13 -6.06
C TYR A 28 1.37 -4.50 -5.94
N GLU A 29 1.04 -5.47 -5.08
CA GLU A 29 -0.35 -5.90 -4.87
C GLU A 29 -1.21 -4.81 -4.24
N GLN A 30 -0.66 -4.10 -3.24
CA GLN A 30 -1.36 -3.01 -2.55
C GLN A 30 -1.66 -1.85 -3.51
N ILE A 31 -0.66 -1.45 -4.31
CA ILE A 31 -0.82 -0.41 -5.33
C ILE A 31 -1.83 -0.85 -6.40
N THR A 32 -1.79 -2.12 -6.82
CA THR A 32 -2.77 -2.67 -7.78
C THR A 32 -4.18 -2.61 -7.22
N ASN A 33 -4.37 -2.99 -5.95
CA ASN A 33 -5.67 -2.92 -5.28
C ASN A 33 -6.14 -1.47 -5.11
N ALA A 34 -5.27 -0.55 -4.70
CA ALA A 34 -5.60 0.88 -4.63
C ALA A 34 -6.05 1.45 -5.98
N ARG A 35 -5.37 1.05 -7.08
CA ARG A 35 -5.77 1.45 -8.44
C ARG A 35 -7.09 0.85 -8.89
N ARG A 36 -7.44 -0.38 -8.47
CA ARG A 36 -8.77 -0.98 -8.69
C ARG A 36 -9.87 -0.23 -7.94
N LEU A 37 -9.54 0.30 -6.77
CA LEU A 37 -10.41 1.16 -5.97
C LEU A 37 -10.36 2.64 -6.40
N LEU A 38 -9.76 2.94 -7.56
CA LEU A 38 -9.71 4.27 -8.18
C LEU A 38 -8.94 5.35 -7.41
N TRP A 39 -8.08 4.99 -6.46
CA TRP A 39 -7.20 5.96 -5.80
C TRP A 39 -6.24 6.63 -6.78
N THR A 40 -5.99 7.93 -6.58
CA THR A 40 -5.10 8.70 -7.45
C THR A 40 -3.63 8.36 -7.18
N TRP A 41 -2.76 8.63 -8.16
CA TRP A 41 -1.33 8.45 -7.96
C TRP A 41 -0.74 9.38 -6.91
N VAL A 42 -1.39 10.52 -6.63
CA VAL A 42 -0.97 11.45 -5.58
C VAL A 42 -1.25 10.83 -4.21
N ASP A 43 -2.44 10.26 -4.00
CA ASP A 43 -2.79 9.61 -2.73
C ASP A 43 -1.94 8.36 -2.48
N ILE A 44 -1.67 7.59 -3.53
CA ILE A 44 -0.78 6.42 -3.45
C ILE A 44 0.66 6.85 -3.16
N ALA A 45 1.14 7.94 -3.76
CA ALA A 45 2.47 8.48 -3.45
C ALA A 45 2.55 8.95 -2.00
N ASP A 46 1.52 9.63 -1.49
CA ASP A 46 1.44 10.08 -0.09
C ASP A 46 1.48 8.88 0.87
N ALA A 47 0.69 7.84 0.60
CA ALA A 47 0.68 6.60 1.37
C ALA A 47 2.03 5.86 1.38
N LEU A 48 2.83 6.02 0.33
CA LEU A 48 4.17 5.45 0.19
C LEU A 48 5.28 6.39 0.68
N ALA A 49 4.94 7.53 1.29
CA ALA A 49 5.88 8.58 1.69
C ALA A 49 6.77 9.08 0.53
N VAL A 50 6.21 9.11 -0.68
CA VAL A 50 6.85 9.61 -1.90
C VAL A 50 6.41 11.06 -2.15
N PRO A 51 7.33 11.98 -2.49
CA PRO A 51 6.97 13.36 -2.80
C PRO A 51 5.90 13.46 -3.90
N LYS A 52 4.86 14.29 -3.67
CA LYS A 52 3.70 14.44 -4.57
C LYS A 52 4.10 14.84 -5.99
N ASP A 53 5.15 15.64 -6.14
CA ASP A 53 5.70 16.09 -7.43
C ASP A 53 6.17 14.93 -8.32
N LYS A 54 6.48 13.78 -7.70
CA LYS A 54 6.95 12.58 -8.39
C LYS A 54 5.87 11.52 -8.59
N SER A 55 4.62 11.82 -8.25
CA SER A 55 3.47 10.92 -8.47
C SER A 55 3.29 10.52 -9.95
N GLY A 56 3.60 11.43 -10.88
CA GLY A 56 3.59 11.13 -12.31
C GLY A 56 4.63 10.07 -12.70
N ASP A 57 5.83 10.14 -12.13
CA ASP A 57 6.90 9.18 -12.38
C ASP A 57 6.65 7.84 -11.69
N LEU A 58 5.95 7.85 -10.55
CA LEU A 58 5.46 6.64 -9.87
C LEU A 58 4.53 5.85 -10.80
N GLY A 59 3.57 6.52 -11.42
CA GLY A 59 2.64 5.89 -12.37
C GLY A 59 3.34 5.33 -13.61
N LYS A 60 4.33 6.04 -14.17
CA LYS A 60 5.14 5.55 -15.29
C LYS A 60 5.95 4.31 -14.91
N ALA A 61 6.59 4.33 -13.74
CA ALA A 61 7.38 3.22 -13.24
C ALA A 61 6.51 1.98 -12.96
N PHE A 62 5.33 2.15 -12.36
CA PHE A 62 4.38 1.07 -12.15
C PHE A 62 3.95 0.41 -13.46
N ARG A 63 3.66 1.19 -14.51
CA ARG A 63 3.30 0.65 -15.83
C ARG A 63 4.42 -0.19 -16.43
N ARG A 64 5.68 0.25 -16.31
CA ARG A 64 6.86 -0.50 -16.78
C ARG A 64 7.00 -1.83 -16.04
N ILE A 65 6.82 -1.82 -14.72
CA ILE A 65 6.87 -3.04 -13.90
C ILE A 65 5.73 -3.98 -14.26
N ASN A 66 4.50 -3.49 -14.37
CA ASN A 66 3.34 -4.30 -14.75
C ASN A 66 3.53 -4.94 -16.14
N ALA A 67 4.06 -4.20 -17.12
CA ALA A 67 4.42 -4.77 -18.42
C ALA A 67 5.52 -5.85 -18.31
N GLY A 68 6.53 -5.63 -17.47
CA GLY A 68 7.57 -6.62 -17.16
C GLY A 68 7.03 -7.89 -16.51
N ILE A 69 6.05 -7.77 -15.61
CA ILE A 69 5.39 -8.90 -14.96
C ILE A 69 4.56 -9.69 -15.97
N ARG A 70 3.76 -9.00 -16.81
CA ARG A 70 2.95 -9.65 -17.86
C ARG A 70 3.80 -10.41 -18.88
N THR A 71 5.04 -9.99 -19.09
CA THR A 71 6.00 -10.64 -20.00
C THR A 71 6.88 -11.67 -19.31
N GLY A 72 6.74 -11.87 -17.99
CA GLY A 72 7.56 -12.80 -17.19
C GLY A 72 9.00 -12.32 -16.94
N LYS A 73 9.38 -11.12 -17.41
CA LYS A 73 10.73 -10.55 -17.24
C LYS A 73 10.98 -10.03 -15.82
N VAL A 74 9.91 -9.71 -15.10
CA VAL A 74 9.96 -9.19 -13.73
C VAL A 74 9.10 -10.06 -12.85
N MET A 75 9.68 -10.59 -11.79
CA MET A 75 8.96 -11.39 -10.80
C MET A 75 8.61 -10.51 -9.62
N VAL A 76 7.33 -10.53 -9.20
CA VAL A 76 6.94 -9.95 -7.93
C VAL A 76 7.45 -10.90 -6.84
N PRO A 77 8.26 -10.43 -5.88
CA PRO A 77 8.65 -11.29 -4.77
C PRO A 77 7.39 -11.77 -4.05
N LYS A 78 7.25 -13.09 -3.88
CA LYS A 78 6.23 -13.66 -2.97
C LYS A 78 6.61 -13.24 -1.57
N SER A 79 6.16 -12.06 -1.14
CA SER A 79 6.47 -11.51 0.17
C SER A 79 5.74 -12.32 1.23
N GLY A 80 6.42 -13.32 1.78
CA GLY A 80 6.17 -13.71 3.15
C GLY A 80 6.52 -12.50 4.02
N LYS A 81 5.51 -11.77 4.49
CA LYS A 81 5.58 -10.65 5.45
C LYS A 81 6.07 -9.31 4.87
N SER A 82 5.14 -8.55 4.28
CA SER A 82 5.19 -7.08 4.38
C SER A 82 3.87 -6.59 4.96
N SER A 83 3.71 -6.81 6.26
CA SER A 83 2.67 -6.18 7.08
C SER A 83 3.16 -4.78 7.48
N ARG A 84 3.20 -3.85 6.53
CA ARG A 84 3.17 -2.42 6.83
C ARG A 84 1.83 -1.89 6.33
N GLN A 85 0.78 -2.22 7.06
CA GLN A 85 -0.39 -1.36 7.05
C GLN A 85 -0.06 -0.16 7.94
N PRO A 86 -0.25 1.09 7.48
CA PRO A 86 -0.44 2.17 8.42
C PRO A 86 -1.70 1.82 9.22
N ALA A 87 -1.57 1.68 10.53
CA ALA A 87 -2.70 1.53 11.43
C ALA A 87 -3.57 2.78 11.30
N ILE A 88 -4.59 2.72 10.45
CA ILE A 88 -5.67 3.70 10.47
C ILE A 88 -6.40 3.43 11.77
N SER A 89 -5.97 4.13 12.82
CA SER A 89 -6.69 4.21 14.08
C SER A 89 -7.95 5.03 13.82
N THR A 90 -8.95 4.44 13.16
CA THR A 90 -10.33 4.92 13.28
C THR A 90 -10.76 4.66 14.71
N SER A 91 -10.40 5.57 15.61
CA SER A 91 -11.14 5.79 16.84
C SER A 91 -12.51 6.34 16.42
N THR A 92 -13.40 5.44 16.02
CA THR A 92 -14.82 5.74 15.94
C THR A 92 -15.35 5.60 17.37
N ASP A 93 -15.25 6.69 18.12
CA ASP A 93 -15.99 6.88 19.36
C ASP A 93 -17.47 6.98 18.98
N VAL A 94 -18.14 5.83 18.87
CA VAL A 94 -19.60 5.76 18.79
C VAL A 94 -20.09 6.02 20.20
N ALA A 95 -20.29 7.29 20.52
CA ALA A 95 -21.08 7.69 21.68
C ALA A 95 -22.46 7.03 21.58
N GLU A 96 -22.65 6.01 22.40
CA GLU A 96 -23.88 5.26 22.62
C GLU A 96 -24.98 6.22 23.10
N ASN A 97 -25.72 6.81 22.16
CA ASN A 97 -26.90 7.62 22.47
C ASN A 97 -28.05 6.67 22.88
N LYS A 98 -28.17 6.44 24.18
CA LYS A 98 -29.27 5.69 24.80
C LYS A 98 -30.61 6.40 24.51
N PRO A 99 -31.62 5.73 23.92
CA PRO A 99 -32.94 6.30 23.86
C PRO A 99 -33.55 6.33 25.28
N SER A 100 -33.75 7.55 25.80
CA SER A 100 -34.47 7.81 27.04
C SER A 100 -35.88 7.21 26.98
N ARG A 101 -36.11 6.24 27.87
CA ARG A 101 -37.40 5.61 28.17
C ARG A 101 -38.40 6.69 28.63
N ILE A 102 -39.31 7.08 27.75
CA ILE A 102 -40.45 7.94 28.08
C ILE A 102 -41.35 7.16 29.05
N LYS A 103 -41.49 7.65 30.28
CA LYS A 103 -42.41 7.09 31.28
C LYS A 103 -43.83 7.57 30.97
N PHE A 104 -44.70 6.60 30.81
CA PHE A 104 -46.16 6.71 30.80
C PHE A 104 -46.64 7.35 32.11
N ILE A 105 -47.41 8.45 32.02
CA ILE A 105 -48.27 8.93 33.11
C ILE A 105 -49.58 9.36 32.44
N GLY A 106 -50.61 8.52 32.56
CA GLY A 106 -51.98 8.90 32.21
C GLY A 106 -52.64 9.64 33.39
N PRO A 107 -53.51 10.62 33.15
CA PRO A 107 -54.36 11.16 34.19
C PRO A 107 -55.62 10.31 34.36
N GLN A 108 -56.12 10.30 35.60
CA GLN A 108 -57.33 9.63 36.08
C GLN A 108 -58.62 10.16 35.45
#